data_AF-A0A480BU54-F1
#
_entry.id   AF-A0A480BU54-F1
#
_cell.length_a   1.000
_cell.length_b   1.000
_cell.length_c   1.000
_cell.angle_alpha   90.00
_cell.angle_beta   90.00
_cell.angle_gamma   90.00
#
_symmetry.space_group_name_H-M   'P 1'
#
loop_
_entity.id
_entity.type
_entity.pdbx_description
1 polymer ?
#
loop_
_entity_poly.entity_id
_entity_poly.type
_entity_poly.pdbx_seq_one_letter_code
_entity_poly.pdbx_strand_id
1 'polypeptide(L)' 'MSVRRACTALALLMLLAGCAGRGPTVPPGPATAWSDRLVALERIGDWRLTGRLALRTAQESVSGSIQWWQGSLRQRVG' A
#
# COMPACT_ATOMS: atom_id res chain seq x y z
N MET A 1 -0.91 -10.68 48.49
CA MET A 1 -1.96 -10.14 47.58
C MET A 1 -1.38 -9.24 46.48
N SER A 2 -0.22 -8.61 46.69
CA SER A 2 0.43 -7.68 45.74
C SER A 2 0.98 -8.35 44.47
N VAL A 3 1.54 -9.57 44.58
CA VAL A 3 2.11 -10.32 43.43
C VAL A 3 1.06 -10.69 42.39
N ARG A 4 -0.13 -11.14 42.82
CA ARG A 4 -1.24 -11.46 41.90
C ARG A 4 -1.72 -10.25 41.10
N ARG A 5 -1.78 -9.08 41.74
CA ARG A 5 -2.16 -7.80 41.10
C ARG A 5 -1.09 -7.31 40.13
N ALA A 6 0.19 -7.51 40.45
CA ALA A 6 1.29 -7.17 39.56
C ALA A 6 1.28 -8.03 38.28
N CYS A 7 1.02 -9.34 38.40
CA CYS A 7 0.94 -10.22 37.23
C CYS A 7 -0.23 -9.87 36.30
N THR A 8 -1.41 -9.56 36.83
CA THR A 8 -2.55 -9.13 36.00
C THR A 8 -2.30 -7.80 35.31
N ALA A 9 -1.67 -6.84 36.01
CA ALA A 9 -1.31 -5.56 35.40
C ALA A 9 -0.28 -5.74 34.26
N LEU A 10 0.72 -6.60 34.45
CA LEU A 10 1.72 -6.91 33.43
C LEU A 10 1.12 -7.59 32.20
N ALA A 11 0.20 -8.55 32.41
CA ALA A 11 -0.50 -9.22 31.32
C ALA A 11 -1.36 -8.23 30.50
N LEU A 12 -2.04 -7.29 31.19
CA LEU A 12 -2.82 -6.25 30.53
C LEU A 12 -1.93 -5.35 29.67
N LEU A 13 -0.77 -4.91 30.20
CA LEU A 13 0.18 -4.07 29.49
C LEU A 13 0.75 -4.76 28.24
N MET A 14 1.05 -6.06 28.29
CA MET A 14 1.48 -6.81 27.10
C MET A 14 0.38 -6.93 26.05
N LEU A 15 -0.89 -7.08 26.47
CA LEU A 15 -2.03 -7.10 25.56
C LEU A 15 -2.18 -5.76 24.81
N LEU A 16 -2.01 -4.64 25.52
CA LEU A 16 -2.09 -3.31 24.91
C LEU A 16 -0.91 -3.00 23.97
N ALA A 17 0.30 -3.49 24.28
CA ALA A 17 1.48 -3.31 23.42
C ALA A 17 1.35 -4.02 22.06
N GLY A 18 0.53 -5.09 21.97
CA GLY A 18 0.24 -5.78 20.71
C GLY A 18 -0.75 -5.05 19.81
N CYS A 19 -1.54 -4.10 20.33
CA CYS A 19 -2.56 -3.40 19.55
C CYS A 19 -1.98 -2.31 18.63
N ALA A 20 -0.76 -1.82 18.91
CA ALA A 20 -0.04 -0.90 18.02
C ALA A 20 0.81 -1.71 17.03
N GLY A 21 0.14 -2.46 16.14
CA GLY A 21 0.82 -3.22 15.10
C GLY A 21 1.79 -2.33 14.31
N ARG A 22 3.02 -2.80 14.09
CA ARG A 22 4.00 -2.11 13.25
C ARG A 22 3.34 -1.77 11.92
N GLY A 23 3.31 -0.48 11.59
CA GLY A 23 2.93 -0.03 10.26
C GLY A 23 3.76 -0.75 9.19
N PRO A 24 3.27 -0.79 7.94
CA PRO A 24 3.97 -1.45 6.85
C PRO A 24 5.42 -0.95 6.81
N THR A 25 6.37 -1.85 7.02
CA THR A 25 7.78 -1.54 6.89
C THR A 25 8.05 -1.37 5.41
N VAL A 26 8.26 -0.12 4.98
CA VAL A 26 8.68 0.16 3.61
C VAL A 26 10.16 -0.25 3.51
N PRO A 27 10.51 -1.25 2.68
CA PRO A 27 11.91 -1.58 2.46
C PRO A 27 12.67 -0.35 1.97
N PRO A 28 13.97 -0.20 2.27
CA PRO A 28 14.77 0.84 1.63
C PRO A 28 14.59 0.72 0.12
N GLY A 29 14.25 1.85 -0.51
CA GLY A 29 14.01 1.91 -1.95
C GLY A 29 15.23 1.44 -2.74
N PRO A 30 15.04 1.00 -3.99
CA PRO A 30 16.16 0.60 -4.83
C PRO A 30 17.17 1.75 -4.93
N ALA A 31 18.46 1.42 -4.95
CA ALA A 31 19.55 2.39 -5.07
C ALA A 31 19.55 3.15 -6.42
N THR A 32 18.69 2.73 -7.36
CA THR A 32 18.51 3.38 -8.66
C THR A 32 17.82 4.73 -8.48
N ALA A 33 18.31 5.74 -9.18
CA ALA A 33 17.60 7.01 -9.27
C ALA A 33 16.18 6.80 -9.82
N TRP A 34 15.23 7.58 -9.31
CA TRP A 34 13.83 7.53 -9.78
C TRP A 34 13.70 7.68 -11.30
N SER A 35 14.61 8.44 -11.92
CA SER A 35 14.72 8.61 -13.37
C SER A 35 14.89 7.28 -14.13
N ASP A 36 15.77 6.39 -13.66
CA ASP A 36 16.05 5.13 -14.33
C ASP A 36 14.84 4.20 -14.26
N ARG A 37 14.11 4.25 -13.14
CA ARG A 37 12.86 3.51 -12.97
C ARG A 37 11.76 4.03 -13.90
N LEU A 38 11.65 5.34 -14.12
CA LEU A 38 10.70 5.89 -15.07
C LEU A 38 10.97 5.37 -16.49
N VAL A 39 12.23 5.39 -16.94
CA VAL A 39 12.61 4.86 -18.27
C VAL A 39 12.25 3.37 -18.39
N ALA A 40 12.44 2.58 -17.33
CA ALA A 40 12.05 1.18 -17.33
C ALA A 40 10.54 0.98 -17.40
N LEU A 41 9.75 1.81 -16.70
CA LEU A 41 8.28 1.77 -16.72
C LEU A 41 7.71 2.18 -18.08
N GLU A 42 8.28 3.20 -18.73
CA GLU A 42 7.85 3.66 -20.06
C GLU A 42 8.05 2.61 -21.16
N ARG A 43 8.99 1.68 -20.98
CA ARG A 43 9.22 0.56 -21.90
C ARG A 43 8.16 -0.53 -21.80
N ILE A 44 7.32 -0.53 -20.77
CA ILE A 44 6.22 -1.47 -20.62
C ILE A 44 5.10 -1.05 -21.60
N GLY A 45 5.13 -1.61 -22.81
CA GLY A 45 4.19 -1.28 -23.87
C GLY A 45 2.76 -1.68 -23.54
N ASP A 46 2.57 -2.93 -23.13
CA ASP A 46 1.26 -3.46 -22.78
C ASP A 46 1.24 -3.90 -21.32
N TRP A 47 0.26 -3.41 -20.57
CA TRP A 47 0.13 -3.75 -19.16
C TRP A 47 -1.32 -3.89 -18.73
N ARG A 48 -1.52 -4.68 -17.67
CA ARG A 48 -2.80 -4.91 -17.03
C ARG A 48 -2.73 -4.53 -15.56
N LEU A 49 -3.73 -3.81 -15.08
CA LEU A 49 -3.93 -3.53 -13.65
C LEU A 49 -5.24 -4.16 -13.19
N THR A 50 -5.19 -5.00 -12.16
CA THR A 50 -6.38 -5.59 -11.53
C THR A 50 -6.32 -5.37 -10.03
N GLY A 51 -7.40 -4.87 -9.44
CA GLY A 51 -7.43 -4.63 -8.00
C GLY A 51 -8.74 -4.05 -7.50
N ARG A 52 -8.72 -3.51 -6.28
CA ARG A 52 -9.82 -2.74 -5.73
C ARG A 52 -9.49 -1.25 -5.80
N LEU A 53 -10.43 -0.46 -6.29
CA LEU A 53 -10.35 1.00 -6.31
C LEU A 53 -11.37 1.54 -5.32
N ALA A 54 -10.94 2.47 -4.46
CA ALA A 54 -11.82 3.25 -3.62
C ALA A 54 -11.61 4.73 -3.94
N LEU A 55 -12.67 5.40 -4.35
CA LEU A 55 -12.70 6.83 -4.60
C LEU A 55 -13.50 7.50 -3.49
N ARG A 56 -12.95 8.56 -2.91
CA ARG A 56 -13.67 9.39 -1.94
C ARG A 56 -13.64 10.84 -2.41
N THR A 57 -14.82 11.42 -2.56
CA THR A 57 -15.03 12.86 -2.73
C THR A 57 -15.68 13.40 -1.45
N ALA A 58 -15.96 14.71 -1.40
CA ALA A 58 -16.59 15.30 -0.21
C ALA A 58 -18.06 14.84 0.01
N GLN A 59 -18.73 14.37 -1.04
CA GLN A 59 -20.15 13.99 -1.00
C GLN A 59 -20.36 12.48 -1.02
N GLU A 60 -19.41 11.72 -1.57
CA GLU A 60 -19.59 10.29 -1.78
C GLU A 60 -18.29 9.49 -1.66
N SER A 61 -18.47 8.21 -1.33
CA SER A 61 -17.40 7.23 -1.31
C SER A 61 -17.85 6.01 -2.09
N VAL A 62 -17.13 5.68 -3.15
CA VAL A 62 -17.39 4.52 -4.00
C VAL A 62 -16.21 3.57 -3.90
N SER A 63 -16.50 2.28 -3.74
CA SER A 63 -15.49 1.22 -3.79
C SER A 63 -15.93 0.13 -4.74
N GLY A 64 -15.02 -0.33 -5.59
CA GLY A 64 -15.29 -1.36 -6.59
C GLY A 64 -14.04 -2.11 -7.02
N SER A 65 -14.23 -3.09 -7.90
CA SER A 65 -13.12 -3.80 -8.54
C SER A 65 -12.77 -3.12 -9.86
N ILE A 66 -11.48 -2.93 -10.12
CA ILE A 66 -10.98 -2.39 -11.38
C ILE A 66 -10.24 -3.48 -12.16
N GLN A 67 -10.50 -3.53 -13.47
CA GLN A 67 -9.72 -4.29 -14.43
C GLN A 67 -9.37 -3.35 -15.60
N TRP A 68 -8.12 -2.92 -15.67
CA TRP A 68 -7.60 -2.03 -16.70
C TRP A 68 -6.66 -2.79 -17.61
N TRP A 69 -6.80 -2.58 -18.91
CA TRP A 69 -5.85 -3.02 -19.93
C TRP A 69 -5.36 -1.80 -20.72
N GLN A 70 -4.05 -1.57 -20.72
CA GLN A 70 -3.42 -0.52 -21.51
C GLN A 70 -2.57 -1.18 -22.58
N GLY A 71 -2.90 -0.89 -23.83
CA GLY A 71 -2.08 -1.27 -24.97
C GLY A 71 -1.30 -0.07 -25.51
N SER A 72 -0.15 -0.34 -26.12
CA SER A 72 0.68 0.66 -26.78
C SER A 72 0.15 1.05 -28.16
N LEU A 73 -0.92 1.85 -28.24
CA LEU A 73 -1.21 2.60 -29.47
C LEU A 73 -0.26 3.81 -29.53
N ARG A 74 0.93 3.60 -30.09
CA ARG A 74 1.85 4.68 -30.48
C ARG A 74 1.12 5.63 -31.43
N GLN A 75 0.57 6.71 -30.89
CA GLN A 75 0.05 7.81 -31.71
C GLN A 75 1.26 8.54 -32.29
N ARG A 76 1.54 8.32 -33.58
CA ARG A 76 2.35 9.27 -34.35
C ARG A 76 1.50 10.53 -34.49
N VAL A 77 1.85 11.57 -33.76
CA VAL A 77 1.45 12.93 -34.15
C VAL A 77 2.28 13.23 -35.41
N GLY A 78 1.59 13.33 -36.54
CA GLY A 78 2.18 13.73 -37.82
C GLY A 78 2.50 15.22 -37.87
#